data_AF-A0A9D6ELA5-F1
#
_entry.id   AF-A0A9D6ELA5-F1
#
_cell.length_a   1.000
_cell.length_b   1.000
_cell.length_c   1.000
_cell.angle_alpha   90.00
_cell.angle_beta   90.00
_cell.angle_gamma   90.00
#
_symmetry.space_group_name_H-M   'P 1'
#
loop_
_entity.id
_entity.type
_entity.pdbx_description
1 polymer ?
#
loop_
_entity_poly.entity_id
_entity_poly.type
_entity_poly.pdbx_seq_one_letter_code
_entity_poly.pdbx_strand_id
1 'polypeptide(L)' 'MNATVRVGIIGAGVLGSALARALAARGYPVVAVASRRLEGARALAEAVGAEAVRAAHEVAARADLTFLTLPDDQIGP' A
#
# COMPACT_ATOMS: atom_id res chain seq x y z
N MET A 1 14.56 21.01 4.53
CA MET A 1 14.51 19.53 4.55
C MET A 1 13.22 19.13 3.86
N ASN A 2 13.29 18.51 2.68
CA ASN A 2 12.07 17.96 2.05
C ASN A 2 11.75 16.66 2.78
N ALA A 3 10.60 16.58 3.44
CA ALA A 3 10.17 15.36 4.10
C ALA A 3 9.90 14.27 3.04
N THR A 4 10.45 13.08 3.22
CA THR A 4 10.16 11.94 2.36
C THR A 4 8.73 11.47 2.61
N VAL A 5 7.87 11.53 1.60
CA VAL A 5 6.46 11.11 1.68
C VAL A 5 6.37 9.60 1.87
N ARG A 6 5.73 9.15 2.94
CA ARG A 6 5.45 7.73 3.22
C ARG A 6 4.19 7.28 2.51
N VAL A 7 4.27 6.16 1.81
CA VAL A 7 3.19 5.66 0.95
C VAL A 7 2.52 4.43 1.53
N GLY A 8 1.20 4.41 1.49
CA GLY A 8 0.37 3.26 1.84
C GLY A 8 -0.35 2.71 0.61
N ILE A 9 -0.57 1.40 0.56
CA ILE A 9 -1.26 0.74 -0.55
C ILE A 9 -2.45 -0.07 -0.01
N ILE A 10 -3.64 0.21 -0.52
CA ILE A 10 -4.84 -0.60 -0.28
C ILE A 10 -5.22 -1.27 -1.61
N GLY A 11 -4.94 -2.57 -1.71
CA GLY A 11 -5.17 -3.40 -2.89
C GLY A 11 -3.89 -4.00 -3.46
N ALA A 12 -3.55 -5.22 -3.03
CA ALA A 12 -2.37 -5.95 -3.54
C ALA A 12 -2.64 -6.68 -4.88
N GLY A 13 -3.34 -6.01 -5.81
CA GLY A 13 -3.59 -6.51 -7.16
C GLY A 13 -2.47 -6.14 -8.15
N VAL A 14 -2.76 -6.18 -9.45
CA VAL A 14 -1.79 -5.84 -10.51
C VAL A 14 -1.28 -4.40 -10.36
N LEU A 15 -2.19 -3.43 -10.29
CA LEU A 15 -1.84 -2.01 -10.20
C LEU A 15 -1.12 -1.68 -8.89
N GLY A 16 -1.71 -2.03 -7.73
CA GLY A 16 -1.10 -1.73 -6.43
C GLY A 16 0.28 -2.36 -6.27
N SER A 17 0.49 -3.57 -6.78
CA SER A 17 1.80 -4.22 -6.74
C SER A 17 2.84 -3.52 -7.62
N ALA A 18 2.46 -3.15 -8.85
CA ALA A 18 3.34 -2.44 -9.77
C ALA A 18 3.72 -1.05 -9.20
N LEU A 19 2.74 -0.32 -8.67
CA LEU A 19 2.93 1.00 -8.10
C LEU A 19 3.82 0.96 -6.85
N ALA A 20 3.56 0.05 -5.91
CA ALA A 20 4.36 -0.10 -4.70
C ALA A 20 5.83 -0.38 -5.01
N ARG A 21 6.09 -1.30 -5.94
CA ARG A 21 7.46 -1.65 -6.38
C ARG A 21 8.16 -0.47 -7.05
N ALA A 22 7.46 0.25 -7.94
CA ALA A 22 8.02 1.41 -8.63
C ALA A 22 8.35 2.55 -7.66
N LEU A 23 7.50 2.79 -6.67
CA LEU A 23 7.70 3.81 -5.64
C LEU A 23 8.86 3.44 -4.71
N ALA A 24 8.90 2.21 -4.21
CA ALA A 24 9.99 1.70 -3.38
C ALA A 24 11.34 1.78 -4.11
N ALA A 25 11.39 1.38 -5.38
CA ALA A 25 12.60 1.48 -6.21
C ALA A 25 13.08 2.92 -6.44
N ARG A 26 12.19 3.91 -6.29
CA ARG A 26 12.51 5.35 -6.39
C ARG A 26 12.78 6.00 -5.04
N GLY A 27 12.87 5.21 -3.96
CA GLY A 27 13.17 5.69 -2.61
C GLY A 27 11.97 6.26 -1.84
N TYR A 28 10.75 6.07 -2.33
CA TYR A 28 9.54 6.38 -1.55
C TYR A 28 9.22 5.19 -0.64
N PRO A 29 9.27 5.34 0.69
CA PRO A 29 9.02 4.24 1.60
C PRO A 29 7.55 3.83 1.52
N VAL A 30 7.30 2.60 1.08
CA VAL A 30 5.99 1.96 1.25
C VAL A 30 5.95 1.44 2.68
N VAL A 31 5.06 1.96 3.51
CA VAL A 31 5.06 1.69 4.96
C VAL A 31 4.00 0.68 5.38
N ALA A 32 2.92 0.56 4.62
CA ALA A 32 1.85 -0.38 4.92
C ALA A 32 1.11 -0.83 3.67
N VAL A 33 0.72 -2.09 3.64
CA VAL A 33 -0.08 -2.70 2.57
C VAL A 33 -1.27 -3.44 3.17
N ALA A 34 -2.47 -3.16 2.67
CA ALA A 34 -3.67 -3.95 2.95
C ALA A 34 -4.25 -4.53 1.65
N SER A 35 -4.95 -5.65 1.77
CA SER A 35 -5.69 -6.27 0.67
C SER A 35 -6.79 -7.16 1.26
N ARG A 36 -7.83 -7.45 0.46
CA ARG A 36 -8.91 -8.37 0.85
C ARG A 36 -8.39 -9.74 1.31
N ARG A 37 -7.32 -10.22 0.67
CA ARG A 37 -6.61 -11.45 1.04
C ARG A 37 -5.28 -11.05 1.67
N LEU A 38 -5.09 -11.42 2.94
CA LEU A 38 -3.89 -11.06 3.70
C LEU A 38 -2.62 -11.63 3.08
N GLU A 39 -2.70 -12.79 2.43
CA GLU A 39 -1.59 -13.43 1.72
C GLU A 39 -1.04 -12.52 0.61
N GLY A 40 -1.93 -11.87 -0.15
CA GLY A 40 -1.53 -10.92 -1.19
C GLY A 40 -0.87 -9.66 -0.62
N ALA A 41 -1.39 -9.15 0.51
CA ALA A 41 -0.78 -8.02 1.20
C ALA A 41 0.62 -8.36 1.73
N ARG A 42 0.79 -9.54 2.35
CA ARG A 42 2.09 -10.05 2.83
C ARG A 42 3.10 -10.18 1.72
N ALA A 43 2.74 -10.84 0.62
CA ALA A 43 3.64 -11.01 -0.52
C ALA A 43 4.12 -9.68 -1.11
N LEU A 44 3.22 -8.68 -1.21
CA LEU A 44 3.61 -7.36 -1.68
C LEU A 44 4.47 -6.62 -0.65
N ALA A 45 4.08 -6.65 0.62
CA ALA A 45 4.79 -5.98 1.70
C ALA A 45 6.23 -6.49 1.83
N GLU A 46 6.45 -7.81 1.79
CA GLU A 46 7.77 -8.43 1.77
C GLU A 46 8.61 -7.94 0.58
N ALA A 47 8.01 -7.84 -0.61
CA ALA A 47 8.71 -7.42 -1.82
C ALA A 47 9.18 -5.95 -1.81
N VAL A 48 8.61 -5.11 -0.95
CA VAL A 48 8.92 -3.66 -0.88
C VAL A 48 9.42 -3.20 0.49
N GLY A 49 9.58 -4.11 1.45
CA GLY A 49 10.00 -3.79 2.82
C GLY A 49 8.94 -3.06 3.66
N ALA A 50 7.66 -3.30 3.40
CA ALA A 50 6.54 -2.71 4.13
C ALA A 50 5.95 -3.66 5.19
N GLU A 51 4.99 -3.18 5.97
CA GLU A 51 4.17 -4.01 6.85
C GLU A 51 2.84 -4.39 6.20
N ALA A 52 2.47 -5.68 6.24
CA ALA A 52 1.14 -6.11 5.84
C ALA A 52 0.16 -5.98 7.01
N VAL A 53 -0.88 -5.16 6.83
CA VAL A 53 -1.92 -4.90 7.84
C VAL A 53 -3.25 -5.52 7.43
N ARG A 54 -4.12 -5.80 8.40
CA ARG A 54 -5.41 -6.45 8.14
C ARG A 54 -6.49 -5.47 7.72
N ALA A 55 -6.53 -4.30 8.35
CA ALA A 55 -7.56 -3.30 8.07
C ALA A 55 -7.02 -2.14 7.22
N ALA A 56 -7.83 -1.68 6.27
CA ALA A 56 -7.49 -0.59 5.37
C ALA A 56 -7.16 0.72 6.13
N HIS A 57 -7.86 1.02 7.22
CA HIS A 57 -7.61 2.23 8.01
C HIS A 57 -6.22 2.23 8.67
N GLU A 58 -5.63 1.07 8.94
CA GLU A 58 -4.28 0.97 9.48
C GLU A 58 -3.23 1.47 8.47
N VAL A 59 -3.49 1.30 7.17
CA VAL A 59 -2.63 1.85 6.11
C VAL A 59 -2.64 3.38 6.15
N ALA A 60 -3.84 3.97 6.19
CA ALA A 60 -4.03 5.42 6.24
C ALA A 60 -3.45 6.06 7.51
N ALA A 61 -3.51 5.36 8.65
CA ALA A 61 -2.91 5.83 9.89
C ALA A 61 -1.37 5.88 9.86
N ARG A 62 -0.74 5.10 8.97
CA ARG A 62 0.73 4.95 8.89
C ARG A 62 1.35 5.73 7.74
N ALA A 63 0.59 6.03 6.69
CA ALA A 63 1.08 6.67 5.47
C ALA A 63 0.68 8.16 5.38
N ASP A 64 1.51 8.95 4.71
CA ASP A 64 1.20 10.35 4.38
C ASP A 64 0.33 10.43 3.11
N LEU A 65 0.50 9.47 2.19
CA LEU A 65 -0.29 9.30 0.98
C LEU A 65 -0.71 7.83 0.84
N THR A 66 -2.00 7.57 0.66
CA THR A 66 -2.53 6.21 0.44
C THR A 66 -3.11 6.07 -0.95
N PHE A 67 -2.66 5.06 -1.69
CA PHE A 67 -3.28 4.67 -2.95
C PHE A 67 -4.35 3.61 -2.71
N LEU A 68 -5.56 3.92 -3.17
CA LEU A 68 -6.66 2.97 -3.29
C LEU A 68 -6.58 2.33 -4.68
N THR A 69 -6.19 1.06 -4.75
CA THR A 69 -6.12 0.28 -5.98
C THR A 69 -7.07 -0.91 -5.91
N LEU A 70 -8.29 -0.62 -5.45
CA LEU A 70 -9.41 -1.54 -5.35
C LEU A 70 -10.38 -1.28 -6.52
N PRO A 71 -11.25 -2.24 -6.87
CA PRO A 71 -12.37 -1.97 -7.76
C PRO A 71 -13.32 -0.93 -7.15
N ASP A 72 -14.00 -0.15 -8.00
CA ASP A 72 -14.88 0.95 -7.58
C ASP A 72 -16.07 0.50 -6.73
N ASP A 73 -16.56 -0.73 -6.93
CA ASP A 73 -17.65 -1.33 -6.15
C ASP A 73 -17.30 -1.56 -4.66
N GLN A 74 -16.02 -1.39 -4.31
CA GLN A 74 -15.51 -1.48 -2.93
C GLN A 74 -15.36 -0.13 -2.25
N ILE A 75 -15.64 0.97 -2.96
CA ILE A 75 -15.57 2.34 -2.45
C ILE A 75 -17.01 2.76 -2.12
N GLY A 76 -17.26 3.04 -0.84
CA GLY A 76 -18.57 3.47 -0.36
C GLY A 76 -18.95 4.89 -0.80
N PRO A 77 -20.24 5.26 -0.66
CA PRO A 77 -20.72 6.62 -0.89
C PRO A 77 -20.20 7.62 0.14
#